data_AF-A0A0X3TVA9-F1
#
_entry.id   AF-A0A0X3TVA9-F1
#
_cell.length_a   1.000
_cell.length_b   1.000
_cell.length_c   1.000
_cell.angle_alpha   90.00
_cell.angle_beta   90.00
_cell.angle_gamma   90.00
#
_symmetry.space_group_name_H-M   'P 1'
#
loop_
_entity.id
_entity.type
_entity.pdbx_description
1 polymer ?
#
loop_
_entity_poly.entity_id
_entity_poly.type
_entity_poly.pdbx_seq_one_letter_code
_entity_poly.pdbx_strand_id
1 'polypeptide(L)'
;MSAPNCSKTFLVDPARLSSGRWCHERDRQIGEGDIAASYSADKIALEGRVRSPFKWQKVLWVSVGSAWPHDKQGVQAYRLLPTRFFDGTPISYHENTMLGDEARTRPEGFYHGMSVHYGKQPHVLVGPKAIFLPSKEAEEPKQIDLLDLL
;
A
#
# COMPACT_ATOMS: atom_id res chain seq x y z
N MET A 1 1.99 -24.84 -8.76
CA MET A 1 2.87 -23.97 -9.56
C MET A 1 2.73 -22.57 -9.01
N SER A 2 3.68 -22.11 -8.18
CA SER A 2 3.60 -20.77 -7.60
C SER A 2 3.93 -19.74 -8.68
N ALA A 3 3.00 -18.82 -8.96
CA ALA A 3 3.22 -17.74 -9.89
C ALA A 3 4.48 -16.93 -9.48
N PRO A 4 5.26 -16.41 -10.43
CA PRO A 4 6.40 -15.56 -10.11
C PRO A 4 5.90 -14.35 -9.31
N ASN A 5 6.36 -14.23 -8.06
CA ASN A 5 6.04 -13.18 -7.10
C ASN A 5 6.71 -11.85 -7.49
N CYS A 6 6.52 -11.42 -8.74
CA CYS A 6 7.02 -10.16 -9.24
C CYS A 6 6.10 -9.04 -8.73
N SER A 7 6.68 -8.06 -8.04
CA SER A 7 5.96 -6.84 -7.65
C SER A 7 5.32 -6.22 -8.90
N LYS A 8 3.99 -6.07 -8.89
CA LYS A 8 3.27 -5.46 -10.01
C LYS A 8 3.54 -3.97 -10.06
N THR A 9 3.71 -3.43 -11.26
CA THR A 9 3.79 -1.99 -11.48
C THR A 9 2.49 -1.51 -12.11
N PHE A 10 1.97 -0.38 -11.62
CA PHE A 10 0.79 0.27 -12.15
C PHE A 10 1.12 1.72 -12.53
N LEU A 11 0.73 2.11 -13.74
CA LEU A 11 0.85 3.48 -14.19
C LEU A 11 -0.40 4.28 -13.78
N VAL A 12 -0.20 5.38 -13.05
CA VAL A 12 -1.28 6.22 -12.53
C VAL A 12 -1.10 7.68 -12.90
N ASP A 13 -2.20 8.42 -12.84
CA ASP A 13 -2.19 9.87 -12.98
C ASP A 13 -1.20 10.48 -11.94
N PRO A 14 -0.21 11.29 -12.37
CA PRO A 14 0.73 11.94 -11.47
C PRO A 14 0.07 12.73 -10.33
N ALA A 15 -1.13 13.27 -10.53
CA ALA A 15 -1.86 13.99 -9.50
C ALA A 15 -2.17 13.13 -8.28
N ARG A 16 -2.32 11.80 -8.45
CA ARG A 16 -2.55 10.86 -7.33
C ARG A 16 -1.32 10.64 -6.46
N LEU A 17 -0.13 10.89 -7.01
CA LEU A 17 1.16 10.77 -6.32
C LEU A 17 1.67 12.12 -5.79
N SER A 18 0.96 13.22 -6.06
CA SER A 18 1.31 14.57 -5.60
C SER A 18 1.41 14.61 -4.08
N SER A 19 2.52 15.12 -3.55
CA SER A 19 2.67 15.40 -2.12
C SER A 19 1.79 16.57 -1.65
N GLY A 20 1.24 17.36 -2.58
CA GLY A 20 0.51 18.58 -2.28
C GLY A 20 1.40 19.67 -1.67
N ARG A 21 0.75 20.68 -1.09
CA ARG A 21 1.40 21.76 -0.34
C ARG A 21 0.70 22.01 0.97
N TRP A 22 1.45 22.32 2.02
CA TRP A 22 0.87 22.80 3.27
C TRP A 22 0.29 24.20 3.06
N CYS A 23 -0.95 24.40 3.48
CA CYS A 23 -1.60 25.72 3.46
C CYS A 23 -1.79 26.21 4.89
N HIS A 24 -1.00 27.21 5.28
CA HIS A 24 -1.05 27.79 6.62
C HIS A 24 -2.40 28.46 6.93
N GLU A 25 -3.06 29.08 5.96
CA GLU A 25 -4.37 29.71 6.17
C GLU A 25 -5.48 28.71 6.51
N ARG A 26 -5.40 27.48 5.97
CA ARG A 26 -6.40 26.43 6.17
C ARG A 26 -5.95 25.33 7.12
N ASP A 27 -4.75 25.48 7.68
CA ASP A 27 -4.07 24.53 8.57
C ASP A 27 -4.14 23.07 8.08
N ARG A 28 -3.91 22.87 6.78
CA ARG A 28 -3.99 21.53 6.16
C ARG A 28 -3.20 21.42 4.86
N GLN A 29 -2.90 20.18 4.48
CA GLN A 29 -2.37 19.85 3.16
C GLN A 29 -3.44 20.07 2.06
N ILE A 30 -3.05 20.69 0.95
CA ILE A 30 -3.92 20.95 -0.22
C ILE A 30 -3.25 20.40 -1.48
N GLY A 31 -4.04 19.75 -2.35
CA GLY A 31 -3.55 19.19 -3.62
C GLY A 31 -2.71 17.94 -3.46
N GLU A 32 -2.76 17.30 -2.28
CA GLU A 32 -2.19 15.98 -2.06
C GLU A 32 -3.04 14.93 -2.76
N GLY A 33 -2.38 14.03 -3.48
CA GLY A 33 -3.02 12.91 -4.14
C GLY A 33 -3.40 11.81 -3.15
N ASP A 34 -4.40 11.00 -3.48
CA ASP A 34 -4.92 9.97 -2.59
C ASP A 34 -3.89 8.87 -2.27
N ILE A 35 -3.01 8.51 -3.22
CA ILE A 35 -1.93 7.55 -2.99
C ILE A 35 -0.89 8.13 -2.02
N ALA A 36 -0.50 9.40 -2.20
CA ALA A 36 0.42 10.08 -1.30
C ALA A 36 -0.16 10.21 0.13
N ALA A 37 -1.40 10.69 0.24
CA ALA A 37 -2.12 10.84 1.51
C ALA A 37 -2.30 9.53 2.28
N SER A 38 -2.28 8.38 1.58
CA SER A 38 -2.40 7.06 2.20
C SER A 38 -1.12 6.55 2.87
N TYR A 39 0.01 7.25 2.73
CA TYR A 39 1.29 6.81 3.31
C TYR A 39 1.14 6.53 4.81
N SER A 40 1.55 5.34 5.27
CA SER A 40 1.24 4.88 6.63
C SER A 40 2.37 4.16 7.35
N ALA A 41 3.60 4.11 6.83
CA ALA A 41 4.67 3.33 7.46
C ALA A 41 4.97 3.79 8.90
N ASP A 42 4.98 5.11 9.14
CA ASP A 42 5.10 5.71 10.47
C ASP A 42 3.96 5.31 11.39
N LYS A 43 2.71 5.36 10.90
CA LYS A 43 1.51 5.01 11.68
C LYS A 43 1.41 3.52 11.98
N ILE A 44 1.88 2.67 11.07
CA ILE A 44 1.94 1.24 11.29
C ILE A 44 2.96 0.93 12.39
N ALA A 45 4.15 1.52 12.30
CA ALA A 45 5.23 1.28 13.27
C ALA A 45 4.90 1.79 14.68
N LEU A 46 4.26 2.95 14.80
CA LEU A 46 3.99 3.60 16.08
C LEU A 46 2.65 3.23 16.71
N GLU A 47 1.63 2.99 15.88
CA GLU A 47 0.23 2.90 16.36
C GLU A 47 -0.48 1.61 15.89
N GLY A 48 0.10 0.84 14.96
CA GLY A 48 -0.59 -0.28 14.32
C GLY A 48 -1.82 0.17 13.53
N ARG A 49 -1.78 1.37 12.94
CA ARG A 49 -2.89 2.01 12.21
C ARG A 49 -2.47 2.43 10.80
N VAL A 50 -3.46 2.60 9.93
CA VAL A 50 -3.27 3.18 8.60
C VAL A 50 -4.08 4.46 8.45
N ARG A 51 -3.58 5.39 7.63
CA ARG A 51 -4.34 6.55 7.12
C ARG A 51 -5.44 6.06 6.17
N SER A 52 -6.22 7.00 5.62
CA SER A 52 -7.25 6.68 4.64
C SER A 52 -6.64 5.92 3.45
N PRO A 53 -7.07 4.68 3.17
CA PRO A 53 -6.58 3.92 2.04
C PRO A 53 -7.09 4.51 0.72
N PHE A 54 -6.35 4.28 -0.36
CA PHE A 54 -6.80 4.62 -1.71
C PHE A 54 -7.42 3.41 -2.40
N LYS A 55 -8.25 3.66 -3.41
CA LYS A 55 -8.85 2.61 -4.25
C LYS A 55 -8.05 2.45 -5.54
N TRP A 56 -7.79 1.22 -5.92
CA TRP A 56 -7.25 0.87 -7.24
C TRP A 56 -7.78 -0.50 -7.65
N GLN A 57 -8.35 -0.59 -8.86
CA GLN A 57 -8.95 -1.81 -9.40
C GLN A 57 -9.91 -2.50 -8.40
N LYS A 58 -10.82 -1.71 -7.80
CA LYS A 58 -11.81 -2.12 -6.78
C LYS A 58 -11.24 -2.65 -5.45
N VAL A 59 -9.93 -2.61 -5.25
CA VAL A 59 -9.26 -3.03 -4.00
C VAL A 59 -8.78 -1.80 -3.23
N LEU A 60 -8.72 -1.91 -1.90
CA LEU A 60 -8.12 -0.90 -1.03
C LEU A 60 -6.62 -1.12 -0.92
N TRP A 61 -5.86 -0.05 -0.96
CA TRP A 61 -4.40 -0.06 -0.88
C TRP A 61 -3.89 0.99 0.10
N VAL A 62 -2.71 0.73 0.66
CA VAL A 62 -2.02 1.63 1.59
C VAL A 62 -0.58 1.79 1.14
N SER A 63 -0.15 3.04 0.99
CA SER A 63 1.25 3.40 0.72
C SER A 63 2.12 3.16 1.95
N VAL A 64 3.31 2.59 1.75
CA VAL A 64 4.27 2.29 2.83
C VAL A 64 5.68 2.83 2.54
N GLY A 65 5.88 3.52 1.42
CA GLY A 65 7.17 4.11 1.09
C GLY A 65 7.31 4.49 -0.36
N SER A 66 8.42 5.14 -0.69
CA SER A 66 8.79 5.43 -2.07
C SER A 66 9.49 4.23 -2.71
N ALA A 67 9.40 4.13 -4.03
CA ALA A 67 10.25 3.28 -4.85
C ALA A 67 10.88 4.10 -5.96
N TRP A 68 12.04 3.66 -6.44
CA TRP A 68 12.79 4.30 -7.51
C TRP A 68 13.15 3.30 -8.62
N PRO A 69 12.17 2.61 -9.24
CA PRO A 69 12.49 1.75 -10.38
C PRO A 69 12.86 2.59 -11.59
N HIS A 70 13.98 2.25 -12.25
CA HIS A 70 14.43 2.88 -13.50
C HIS A 70 14.40 4.42 -13.46
N ASP A 71 14.91 5.01 -12.37
CA ASP A 71 15.01 6.46 -12.13
C ASP A 71 13.67 7.22 -12.10
N LYS A 72 12.54 6.51 -11.98
CA LYS A 72 11.23 7.13 -11.77
C LYS A 72 10.83 7.01 -10.32
N GLN A 73 10.47 8.15 -9.71
CA GLN A 73 9.90 8.14 -8.37
C GLN A 73 8.49 7.55 -8.41
N GLY A 74 8.27 6.50 -7.61
CA GLY A 74 6.99 5.83 -7.41
C GLY A 74 6.68 5.60 -5.95
N VAL A 75 5.55 4.95 -5.70
CA VAL A 75 5.08 4.59 -4.36
C VAL A 75 4.91 3.08 -4.25
N GLN A 76 5.46 2.49 -3.18
CA GLN A 76 5.22 1.11 -2.80
C GLN A 76 3.94 1.05 -1.97
N ALA A 77 3.03 0.15 -2.33
CA ALA A 77 1.79 -0.06 -1.59
C ALA A 77 1.43 -1.53 -1.45
N TYR A 78 0.67 -1.81 -0.39
CA TYR A 78 0.11 -3.12 -0.07
C TYR A 78 -1.41 -3.07 -0.14
N ARG A 79 -2.03 -4.21 -0.48
CA ARG A 79 -3.49 -4.34 -0.40
C ARG A 79 -3.91 -4.33 1.06
N LEU A 80 -5.07 -3.76 1.35
CA LEU A 80 -5.68 -3.74 2.67
C LEU A 80 -6.92 -4.62 2.66
N LEU A 81 -6.91 -5.67 3.48
CA LEU A 81 -7.98 -6.67 3.54
C LEU A 81 -8.54 -6.75 4.96
N PRO A 82 -9.88 -6.82 5.17
CA PRO A 82 -10.43 -7.13 6.49
C PRO A 82 -9.87 -8.46 7.01
N THR A 83 -9.46 -8.51 8.28
CA THR A 83 -8.75 -9.68 8.85
C THR A 83 -9.50 -11.00 8.65
N ARG A 84 -10.83 -10.98 8.67
CA ARG A 84 -11.67 -12.17 8.46
C ARG A 84 -11.50 -12.86 7.09
N PHE A 85 -10.91 -12.18 6.11
CA PHE A 85 -10.65 -12.74 4.78
C PHE A 85 -9.18 -13.11 4.57
N PHE A 86 -8.33 -12.92 5.58
CA PHE A 86 -6.92 -13.26 5.51
C PHE A 86 -6.71 -14.71 5.96
N ASP A 87 -6.26 -15.55 5.04
CA ASP A 87 -5.95 -16.96 5.28
C ASP A 87 -4.50 -17.12 5.76
N GLY A 88 -4.22 -16.56 6.94
CA GLY A 88 -2.89 -16.57 7.53
C GLY A 88 -2.91 -16.04 8.96
N THR A 89 -1.77 -16.08 9.65
CA THR A 89 -1.64 -15.54 11.01
C THR A 89 -1.19 -14.08 10.93
N PRO A 90 -2.02 -13.11 11.37
CA PRO A 90 -1.59 -11.71 11.41
C PRO A 90 -0.40 -11.53 12.36
N ILE A 91 0.51 -10.63 12.01
CA ILE A 91 1.69 -10.29 12.79
C ILE A 91 1.73 -8.78 13.05
N SER A 92 2.16 -8.35 14.23
CA SER A 92 2.38 -6.93 14.50
C SER A 92 3.68 -6.42 13.87
N TYR A 93 3.81 -5.10 13.74
CA TYR A 93 5.05 -4.50 13.23
C TYR A 93 6.25 -4.88 14.09
N HIS A 94 6.10 -4.84 15.41
CA HIS A 94 7.16 -5.17 16.35
C HIS A 94 7.63 -6.61 16.20
N GLU A 95 6.72 -7.58 16.22
CA GLU A 95 7.06 -9.00 16.01
C GLU A 95 7.76 -9.21 14.66
N ASN A 96 7.26 -8.57 13.60
CA ASN A 96 7.84 -8.72 12.28
C ASN A 96 9.23 -8.08 12.16
N THR A 97 9.49 -6.95 12.86
CA THR A 97 10.82 -6.35 12.91
C THR A 97 11.86 -7.23 13.61
N MET A 98 11.45 -8.02 14.60
CA MET A 98 12.35 -8.93 15.33
C MET A 98 12.87 -10.08 14.47
N LEU A 99 12.19 -10.38 13.35
CA LEU A 99 12.62 -11.37 12.38
C LEU A 99 13.71 -10.86 11.43
N GLY A 100 14.05 -9.57 11.48
CA GLY A 100 15.19 -9.00 10.75
C GLY A 100 15.11 -9.22 9.23
N ASP A 101 16.13 -9.87 8.69
CA ASP A 101 16.26 -10.11 7.24
C ASP A 101 15.28 -11.14 6.70
N GLU A 102 14.83 -12.08 7.54
CA GLU A 102 13.81 -13.06 7.15
C GLU A 102 12.52 -12.35 6.72
N ALA A 103 12.10 -11.32 7.46
CA ALA A 103 10.93 -10.53 7.10
C ALA A 103 11.14 -9.69 5.82
N ARG A 104 12.36 -9.20 5.58
CA ARG A 104 12.67 -8.32 4.44
C ARG A 104 12.82 -9.07 3.12
N THR A 105 13.19 -10.34 3.17
CA THR A 105 13.44 -11.19 2.00
C THR A 105 12.22 -12.01 1.57
N ARG A 106 11.11 -11.98 2.32
CA ARG A 106 9.86 -12.64 1.93
C ARG A 106 9.39 -12.16 0.55
N PRO A 107 8.91 -13.06 -0.32
CA PRO A 107 8.45 -12.67 -1.65
C PRO A 107 7.18 -11.81 -1.62
N GLU A 108 6.32 -11.97 -0.61
CA GLU A 108 5.16 -11.11 -0.38
C GLU A 108 5.60 -9.72 0.16
N GLY A 109 6.83 -9.65 0.68
CA GLY A 109 7.49 -8.48 1.22
C GLY A 109 7.13 -8.17 2.67
N PHE A 110 7.90 -7.25 3.26
CA PHE A 110 7.93 -6.99 4.70
C PHE A 110 6.56 -6.79 5.37
N TYR A 111 5.62 -6.08 4.73
CA TYR A 111 4.32 -5.78 5.35
C TYR A 111 3.25 -6.87 5.12
N HIS A 112 3.53 -7.96 4.41
CA HIS A 112 2.54 -9.02 4.25
C HIS A 112 2.20 -9.67 5.60
N GLY A 113 0.91 -9.87 5.87
CA GLY A 113 0.40 -10.39 7.13
C GLY A 113 0.35 -9.35 8.26
N MET A 114 0.76 -8.11 8.00
CA MET A 114 0.82 -7.07 9.03
C MET A 114 -0.58 -6.69 9.51
N SER A 115 -0.85 -6.91 10.80
CA SER A 115 -2.08 -6.51 11.47
C SER A 115 -2.12 -4.99 11.64
N VAL A 116 -3.19 -4.36 11.17
CA VAL A 116 -3.39 -2.91 11.24
C VAL A 116 -4.86 -2.58 11.49
N HIS A 117 -5.13 -1.36 11.96
CA HIS A 117 -6.50 -0.84 12.05
C HIS A 117 -6.75 0.27 11.03
N TYR A 118 -7.89 0.19 10.35
CA TYR A 118 -8.47 1.30 9.61
C TYR A 118 -9.75 1.75 10.32
N GLY A 119 -9.74 2.95 10.90
CA GLY A 119 -10.76 3.36 11.86
C GLY A 119 -10.79 2.40 13.06
N LYS A 120 -11.96 1.82 13.34
CA LYS A 120 -12.15 0.82 14.41
C LYS A 120 -12.09 -0.63 13.91
N GLN A 121 -11.81 -0.85 12.63
CA GLN A 121 -11.94 -2.15 11.99
C GLN A 121 -10.57 -2.81 11.80
N PRO A 122 -10.39 -4.06 12.23
CA PRO A 122 -9.14 -4.80 12.05
C PRO A 122 -8.96 -5.21 10.59
N HIS A 123 -7.76 -4.97 10.07
CA HIS A 123 -7.34 -5.29 8.72
C HIS A 123 -5.94 -5.92 8.73
N VAL A 124 -5.55 -6.45 7.57
CA VAL A 124 -4.22 -6.98 7.31
C VAL A 124 -3.69 -6.38 6.00
N LEU A 125 -2.40 -6.04 5.98
CA LEU A 125 -1.70 -5.70 4.74
C LEU A 125 -1.29 -6.97 4.01
N VAL A 126 -1.63 -7.06 2.71
CA VAL A 126 -1.47 -8.29 1.92
C VAL A 126 -0.60 -8.01 0.70
N GLY A 127 0.59 -8.62 0.72
CA GLY A 127 1.52 -8.65 -0.42
C GLY A 127 1.09 -9.59 -1.56
N PRO A 128 1.86 -9.67 -2.66
CA PRO A 128 3.09 -8.91 -2.91
C PRO A 128 2.79 -7.41 -3.04
N LYS A 129 3.78 -6.58 -2.70
CA LYS A 129 3.69 -5.14 -2.89
C LYS A 129 3.55 -4.79 -4.37
N ALA A 130 2.85 -3.69 -4.65
CA ALA A 130 2.84 -3.07 -5.97
C ALA A 130 3.57 -1.74 -5.94
N ILE A 131 4.07 -1.32 -7.11
CA ILE A 131 4.67 -0.01 -7.33
C ILE A 131 3.74 0.82 -8.22
N PHE A 132 3.36 2.00 -7.74
CA PHE A 132 2.56 2.97 -8.47
C PHE A 132 3.50 4.04 -9.04
N LEU A 133 3.52 4.19 -10.37
CA LEU A 133 4.39 5.14 -11.08
C LEU A 133 3.57 6.20 -11.82
N PRO A 134 4.09 7.43 -11.92
CA PRO A 134 3.43 8.48 -12.68
C PRO A 134 3.48 8.19 -14.19
N SER A 135 2.35 8.35 -14.87
CA SER A 135 2.26 8.31 -16.34
C SER A 135 1.20 9.30 -16.84
N LYS A 136 1.52 10.02 -17.92
CA LYS A 136 0.52 10.84 -18.64
C LYS A 136 -0.50 9.98 -19.41
N GLU A 137 -0.12 8.74 -19.70
CA GLU A 137 -0.98 7.68 -20.23
C GLU A 137 -1.29 6.73 -19.07
N ALA A 138 -2.00 7.24 -18.07
CA ALA A 138 -2.35 6.45 -16.89
C ALA A 138 -3.23 5.26 -17.29
N GLU A 139 -3.02 4.11 -16.66
CA GLU A 139 -3.92 2.97 -16.85
C GLU A 139 -5.30 3.31 -16.28
N GLU A 140 -6.36 2.99 -17.02
CA GLU A 140 -7.69 2.97 -16.42
C GLU A 140 -7.82 1.76 -15.47
N PRO A 141 -8.49 1.91 -14.32
CA PRO A 141 -8.72 0.80 -13.41
C PRO A 141 -9.57 -0.27 -14.11
N LYS A 142 -8.92 -1.36 -14.53
CA LYS A 142 -9.59 -2.48 -15.16
C LYS A 142 -10.62 -3.09 -14.21
N GLN A 143 -11.76 -3.49 -14.77
CA GLN A 143 -12.72 -4.35 -14.09
C GLN A 143 -12.06 -5.72 -13.88
N ILE A 144 -11.58 -5.98 -12.66
CA ILE A 144 -11.18 -7.33 -12.26
C ILE A 144 -12.47 -8.13 -12.05
N ASP A 145 -12.57 -9.28 -12.71
CA ASP A 145 -13.66 -10.22 -12.49
C ASP A 145 -13.35 -11.04 -11.23
N LEU A 146 -14.36 -11.34 -10.41
CA LEU A 146 -14.17 -11.94 -9.08
C LEU A 146 -13.42 -13.29 -9.13
N LEU A 147 -13.40 -13.92 -10.31
CA LEU A 147 -12.73 -15.19 -10.60
C LEU A 147 -11.21 -15.07 -10.74
N ASP A 148 -10.66 -13.88 -10.98
CA ASP A 148 -9.20 -13.66 -11.09
C ASP A 148 -8.51 -13.49 -9.72
N LEU A 149 -9.29 -13.58 -8.63
CA LEU A 149 -8.85 -13.42 -7.24
C LEU A 149 -8.89 -14.73 -6.44
N LEU A 150 -9.28 -15.85 -7.06
CA LEU A 150 -9.31 -17.21 -6.51
C LEU A 150 -8.15 -18.05 -7.07
#